data_AF-A0A7C7KY70-F1
#
_entry.id   AF-A0A7C7KY70-F1
#
_cell.length_a   1.000
_cell.length_b   1.000
_cell.length_c   1.000
_cell.angle_alpha   90.00
_cell.angle_beta   90.00
_cell.angle_gamma   90.00
#
_symmetry.space_group_name_H-M   'P 1'
#
loop_
_entity.id
_entity.type
_entity.pdbx_description
1 polymer ?
#
loop_
_entity_poly.entity_id
_entity_poly.type
_entity_poly.pdbx_seq_one_letter_code
_entity_poly.pdbx_strand_id
1 'polypeptide(L)'
;MASLAPTFGRGAMTNNWVDISNSDLVFVMGGNPAENHPCGFKWAIKAREKRGAKIICVDPRFNRTAAVADIFAQIRPGTDIAFLGGLINYVLENEKYQKEYVKIHTTAPFIVREDFGFKDGLFTGYDPKTKTYDTTTWDYEIDPRTGYPRMDTSLKHPRCVLNILKKHYSRYTPEVVEKITGVPKERFLQIAEEVAKCGTPKKNMTILYALGWTHHSYGTQLIRTACILQLLLGNIGVPGGGINALRGHANVQGMTDLAGQNKNLPTYIKPPKPEHQTLDEHLRAKTPKKLHPTSMNYWANYPKFFISFLKCMWGDAARPDNDFAYDYLYKPEGGYNSWDKFIDDMYKGKIEGMMTAALNFLNNTP
;
A
#
# COMPACT_ATOMS: atom_id res chain seq x y z
N MET A 1 -3.41 4.10 -6.67
CA MET A 1 -3.31 3.45 -5.35
C MET A 1 -2.71 2.07 -5.50
N ALA A 2 -1.41 1.97 -5.26
CA ALA A 2 -0.64 0.82 -5.73
C ALA A 2 -0.18 -0.11 -4.60
N SER A 3 -0.18 0.31 -3.33
CA SER A 3 0.38 -0.47 -2.21
C SER A 3 -0.67 -0.92 -1.20
N LEU A 4 -1.38 0.03 -0.58
CA LEU A 4 -2.39 -0.22 0.45
C LEU A 4 -3.56 -1.06 -0.08
N ALA A 5 -4.11 -0.72 -1.26
CA ALA A 5 -5.26 -1.41 -1.81
C ALA A 5 -4.99 -2.90 -2.13
N PRO A 6 -3.87 -3.29 -2.77
CA PRO A 6 -3.49 -4.70 -2.88
C PRO A 6 -3.21 -5.41 -1.54
N THR A 7 -2.96 -4.67 -0.45
CA THR A 7 -2.66 -5.28 0.86
C THR A 7 -3.88 -5.42 1.76
N PHE A 8 -4.74 -4.40 1.81
CA PHE A 8 -5.86 -4.29 2.75
C PHE A 8 -7.22 -4.16 2.06
N GLY A 9 -7.26 -4.10 0.72
CA GLY A 9 -8.47 -3.91 -0.08
C GLY A 9 -8.86 -2.45 -0.31
N ARG A 10 -8.24 -1.47 0.38
CA ARG A 10 -8.47 -0.02 0.19
C ARG A 10 -7.16 0.76 0.24
N GLY A 11 -7.11 1.91 -0.44
CA GLY A 11 -5.93 2.78 -0.49
C GLY A 11 -5.95 3.95 0.49
N ALA A 12 -6.94 3.99 1.38
CA ALA A 12 -7.13 5.07 2.35
C ALA A 12 -6.13 4.99 3.53
N MET A 13 -5.97 6.09 4.26
CA MET A 13 -5.43 6.06 5.64
C MET A 13 -6.29 5.12 6.47
N THR A 14 -5.67 4.20 7.22
CA THR A 14 -6.43 3.12 7.85
C THR A 14 -7.15 3.54 9.12
N ASN A 15 -6.62 4.55 9.82
CA ASN A 15 -7.16 5.09 11.07
C ASN A 15 -7.41 6.60 10.89
N ASN A 16 -7.64 7.34 11.99
CA ASN A 16 -7.87 8.78 11.99
C ASN A 16 -6.87 9.51 12.91
N TRP A 17 -6.84 10.83 12.84
CA TRP A 17 -5.89 11.67 13.59
C TRP A 17 -5.94 11.47 15.10
N VAL A 18 -7.14 11.45 15.68
CA VAL A 18 -7.32 11.37 17.14
C VAL A 18 -6.86 10.01 17.66
N ASP A 19 -7.10 8.97 16.87
CA ASP A 19 -6.76 7.59 17.22
C ASP A 19 -5.24 7.37 17.41
N ILE A 20 -4.39 8.23 16.83
CA ILE A 20 -2.93 8.20 17.08
C ILE A 20 -2.62 8.29 18.59
N SER A 21 -3.46 8.97 19.38
CA SER A 21 -3.27 9.08 20.83
C SER A 21 -3.41 7.76 21.61
N ASN A 22 -3.95 6.72 20.98
CA ASN A 22 -4.05 5.38 21.53
C ASN A 22 -2.78 4.52 21.29
N SER A 23 -1.76 5.09 20.62
CA SER A 23 -0.58 4.34 20.24
C SER A 23 0.35 4.04 21.41
N ASP A 24 1.05 2.89 21.39
CA ASP A 24 2.18 2.61 22.30
C ASP A 24 3.54 2.89 21.63
N LEU A 25 3.56 2.97 20.30
CA LEU A 25 4.74 3.33 19.52
C LEU A 25 4.31 4.10 18.27
N VAL A 26 4.75 5.36 18.18
CA VAL A 26 4.54 6.20 16.99
C VAL A 26 5.81 6.13 16.14
N PHE A 27 5.72 5.45 15.01
CA PHE A 27 6.83 5.26 14.09
C PHE A 27 6.71 6.22 12.89
N VAL A 28 7.53 7.26 12.88
CA VAL A 28 7.57 8.28 11.82
C VAL A 28 8.71 7.97 10.87
N MET A 29 8.38 7.59 9.64
CA MET A 29 9.36 7.33 8.60
C MET A 29 8.73 7.64 7.24
N GLY A 30 9.48 8.34 6.37
CA GLY A 30 8.93 8.83 5.10
C GLY A 30 7.94 10.00 5.25
N GLY A 31 7.98 10.71 6.37
CA GLY A 31 7.15 11.88 6.65
C GLY A 31 7.75 12.77 7.74
N ASN A 32 7.27 14.02 7.81
CA ASN A 32 7.68 15.00 8.81
C ASN A 32 6.44 15.68 9.42
N PRO A 33 5.62 14.94 10.20
CA PRO A 33 4.31 15.39 10.65
C PRO A 33 4.35 16.59 11.59
N ALA A 34 5.44 16.82 12.33
CA ALA A 34 5.55 18.02 13.17
C ALA A 34 5.58 19.32 12.36
N GLU A 35 6.00 19.26 11.09
CA GLU A 35 6.04 20.42 10.19
C GLU A 35 4.86 20.41 9.22
N ASN A 36 4.56 19.25 8.64
CA ASN A 36 3.61 19.13 7.53
C ASN A 36 2.18 18.82 7.98
N HIS A 37 2.00 18.33 9.22
CA HIS A 37 0.71 17.99 9.82
C HIS A 37 0.64 18.39 11.31
N PRO A 38 1.06 19.61 11.70
CA PRO A 38 1.33 19.95 13.11
C PRO A 38 0.12 19.75 14.02
N CYS A 39 -1.07 20.14 13.57
CA CYS A 39 -2.31 19.95 14.33
C CYS A 39 -2.67 18.46 14.52
N GLY A 40 -2.36 17.61 13.54
CA GLY A 40 -2.52 16.17 13.64
C GLY A 40 -1.46 15.53 14.54
N PHE A 41 -0.22 16.02 14.46
CA PHE A 41 0.91 15.51 15.25
C PHE A 41 0.75 15.74 16.76
N LYS A 42 -0.09 16.70 17.18
CA LYS A 42 -0.56 16.83 18.57
C LYS A 42 -0.97 15.48 19.18
N TRP A 43 -1.59 14.59 18.41
CA TRP A 43 -2.06 13.31 18.92
C TRP A 43 -0.94 12.28 19.17
N ALA A 44 0.18 12.38 18.44
CA ALA A 44 1.39 11.61 18.77
C ALA A 44 1.99 12.07 20.11
N ILE A 45 2.03 13.38 20.36
CA ILE A 45 2.44 13.94 21.65
C ILE A 45 1.50 13.48 22.77
N LYS A 46 0.18 13.45 22.51
CA LYS A 46 -0.79 12.92 23.48
C LYS A 46 -0.62 11.43 23.76
N ALA A 47 -0.23 10.61 22.77
CA ALA A 47 0.12 9.21 22.99
C ALA A 47 1.29 9.10 23.98
N ARG A 48 2.34 9.91 23.78
CA ARG A 48 3.49 9.97 24.68
C ARG A 48 3.09 10.39 26.10
N GLU A 49 2.36 11.50 26.24
CA GLU A 49 1.95 12.04 27.55
C GLU A 49 1.04 11.09 28.34
N LYS A 50 0.09 10.43 27.67
CA LYS A 50 -0.95 9.64 28.34
C LYS A 50 -0.59 8.17 28.51
N ARG A 51 0.23 7.62 27.60
CA ARG A 51 0.50 6.18 27.52
C ARG A 51 1.98 5.85 27.63
N GLY A 52 2.85 6.85 27.70
CA GLY A 52 4.30 6.65 27.62
C GLY A 52 4.75 6.14 26.25
N ALA A 53 3.98 6.43 25.19
CA ALA A 53 4.33 6.01 23.84
C ALA A 53 5.67 6.61 23.42
N LYS A 54 6.54 5.78 22.84
CA LYS A 54 7.77 6.28 22.21
C LYS A 54 7.47 6.83 20.82
N ILE A 55 8.18 7.88 20.44
CA ILE A 55 8.19 8.43 19.09
C ILE A 55 9.56 8.11 18.47
N ILE A 56 9.54 7.35 17.37
CA ILE A 56 10.73 7.05 16.58
C ILE A 56 10.66 7.87 15.29
N CYS A 57 11.74 8.56 14.94
CA CYS A 57 11.87 9.28 13.69
C CYS A 57 13.04 8.72 12.87
N VAL A 58 12.74 8.20 11.68
CA VAL A 58 13.74 7.73 10.71
C VAL A 58 13.66 8.62 9.48
N ASP A 59 14.63 9.52 9.32
CA ASP A 59 14.65 10.54 8.27
C ASP A 59 16.10 10.86 7.89
N PRO A 60 16.41 11.17 6.61
CA PRO A 60 17.74 11.63 6.22
C PRO A 60 18.19 12.93 6.91
N ARG A 61 17.26 13.69 7.52
CA ARG A 61 17.53 14.98 8.14
C ARG A 61 17.04 14.99 9.58
N PHE A 62 17.79 15.67 10.44
CA PHE A 62 17.30 16.03 11.77
C PHE A 62 16.32 17.20 11.64
N ASN A 63 15.02 16.89 11.54
CA ASN A 63 13.93 17.85 11.34
C ASN A 63 13.16 18.14 12.65
N ARG A 64 12.08 18.94 12.62
CA ARG A 64 11.32 19.25 13.85
C ARG A 64 10.58 18.04 14.44
N THR A 65 10.29 17.01 13.65
CA THR A 65 9.77 15.74 14.20
C THR A 65 10.88 14.99 14.94
N ALA A 66 12.10 14.93 14.38
CA ALA A 66 13.25 14.33 15.04
C ALA A 66 13.62 15.04 16.35
N ALA A 67 13.49 16.38 16.39
CA ALA A 67 13.78 17.18 17.58
C ALA A 67 12.93 16.84 18.81
N VAL A 68 11.78 16.19 18.62
CA VAL A 68 10.90 15.75 19.72
C VAL A 68 10.73 14.24 19.79
N ALA A 69 11.49 13.48 18.99
CA ALA A 69 11.48 12.02 18.99
C ALA A 69 12.34 11.46 20.14
N ASP A 70 11.94 10.32 20.69
CA ASP A 70 12.72 9.58 21.68
C ASP A 70 13.91 8.86 21.04
N ILE A 71 13.77 8.45 19.77
CA ILE A 71 14.83 7.83 18.97
C ILE A 71 14.84 8.45 17.57
N PHE A 72 16.00 8.97 17.17
CA PHE A 72 16.27 9.40 15.80
C PHE A 72 17.28 8.46 15.14
N ALA A 73 17.03 8.10 13.88
CA ALA A 73 18.00 7.43 13.03
C ALA A 73 18.10 8.14 11.68
N GLN A 74 19.32 8.60 11.35
CA GLN A 74 19.59 9.21 10.07
C GLN A 74 19.76 8.13 8.99
N ILE A 75 18.83 8.07 8.05
CA ILE A 75 18.83 7.07 6.96
C ILE A 75 19.26 7.70 5.62
N ARG A 76 20.00 6.95 4.79
CA ARG A 76 20.29 7.34 3.41
C ARG A 76 18.99 7.39 2.58
N PRO A 77 18.70 8.49 1.84
CA PRO A 77 17.49 8.57 1.01
C PRO A 77 17.34 7.39 0.04
N GLY A 78 16.13 6.83 -0.04
CA GLY A 78 15.80 5.73 -0.96
C GLY A 78 16.17 4.34 -0.45
N THR A 79 16.66 4.19 0.78
CA THR A 79 17.10 2.89 1.33
C THR A 79 16.11 2.26 2.31
N ASP A 80 14.92 2.85 2.39
CA ASP A 80 13.84 2.50 3.32
C ASP A 80 13.42 1.02 3.26
N ILE A 81 13.40 0.41 2.07
CA ILE A 81 13.08 -1.03 1.93
C ILE A 81 14.08 -1.89 2.67
N ALA A 82 15.38 -1.54 2.66
CA ALA A 82 16.38 -2.31 3.38
C ALA A 82 16.17 -2.19 4.89
N PHE A 83 15.89 -0.99 5.39
CA PHE A 83 15.59 -0.74 6.80
C PHE A 83 14.35 -1.51 7.26
N LEU A 84 13.20 -1.34 6.58
CA LEU A 84 11.95 -2.02 6.90
C LEU A 84 12.04 -3.53 6.68
N GLY A 85 12.79 -3.97 5.66
CA GLY A 85 13.07 -5.38 5.41
C GLY A 85 13.88 -6.01 6.54
N GLY A 86 14.83 -5.27 7.11
CA GLY A 86 15.53 -5.66 8.33
C GLY A 86 14.61 -5.78 9.53
N LEU A 87 13.67 -4.84 9.72
CA LEU A 87 12.68 -4.94 10.80
C LEU A 87 11.80 -6.18 10.64
N ILE A 88 11.35 -6.48 9.41
CA ILE A 88 10.61 -7.72 9.10
C ILE A 88 11.45 -8.94 9.45
N ASN A 89 12.73 -8.96 9.02
CA ASN A 89 13.63 -10.07 9.32
C ASN A 89 13.77 -10.28 10.83
N TYR A 90 14.08 -9.21 11.57
CA TYR A 90 14.23 -9.23 13.02
C TYR A 90 12.96 -9.76 13.72
N VAL A 91 11.78 -9.28 13.32
CA VAL A 91 10.49 -9.73 13.86
C VAL A 91 10.24 -11.21 13.58
N LEU A 92 10.58 -11.70 12.39
CA LEU A 92 10.38 -13.10 11.99
C LEU A 92 11.38 -14.05 12.67
N GLU A 93 12.67 -13.69 12.71
CA GLU A 93 13.74 -14.49 13.32
C GLU A 93 13.55 -14.64 14.85
N ASN A 94 13.09 -13.59 15.51
CA ASN A 94 12.86 -13.59 16.96
C ASN A 94 11.44 -14.02 17.37
N GLU A 95 10.62 -14.48 16.40
CA GLU A 95 9.22 -14.85 16.60
C GLU A 95 8.36 -13.77 17.30
N LYS A 96 8.66 -12.50 17.05
CA LYS A 96 7.98 -11.33 17.64
C LYS A 96 6.80 -10.84 16.80
N TYR A 97 6.09 -11.76 16.16
CA TYR A 97 4.89 -11.49 15.37
C TYR A 97 3.66 -12.16 16.02
N GLN A 98 2.47 -11.60 15.80
CA GLN A 98 1.23 -12.14 16.37
C GLN A 98 0.78 -13.38 15.60
N LYS A 99 1.21 -14.57 16.03
CA LYS A 99 1.01 -15.86 15.32
C LYS A 99 -0.45 -16.12 14.89
N GLU A 100 -1.41 -15.99 15.82
CA GLU A 100 -2.83 -16.22 15.49
C GLU A 100 -3.40 -15.14 14.56
N TYR A 101 -3.05 -13.86 14.77
CA TYR A 101 -3.45 -12.80 13.86
C TYR A 101 -2.94 -13.07 12.43
N VAL A 102 -1.65 -13.39 12.30
CA VAL A 102 -1.02 -13.68 11.01
C VAL A 102 -1.68 -14.87 10.33
N LYS A 103 -1.96 -15.95 11.08
CA LYS A 103 -2.63 -17.14 10.56
C LYS A 103 -4.06 -16.88 10.07
N ILE A 104 -4.84 -16.08 10.79
CA ILE A 104 -6.28 -15.92 10.55
C ILE A 104 -6.59 -14.74 9.61
N HIS A 105 -5.85 -13.63 9.75
CA HIS A 105 -6.20 -12.35 9.12
C HIS A 105 -5.29 -11.98 7.94
N THR A 106 -4.36 -12.85 7.56
CA THR A 106 -3.47 -12.63 6.41
C THR A 106 -3.46 -13.84 5.49
N THR A 107 -2.80 -13.71 4.35
CA THR A 107 -2.60 -14.83 3.41
C THR A 107 -1.42 -15.73 3.79
N ALA A 108 -0.84 -15.58 4.98
CA ALA A 108 0.27 -16.42 5.47
C ALA A 108 0.09 -17.95 5.26
N PRO A 109 -1.11 -18.54 5.44
CA PRO A 109 -1.34 -19.96 5.19
C PRO A 109 -1.39 -20.36 3.71
N PHE A 110 -1.60 -19.42 2.80
CA PHE A 110 -1.86 -19.71 1.38
C PHE A 110 -0.62 -20.30 0.73
N ILE A 111 -0.80 -21.33 -0.08
CA ILE A 111 0.30 -22.00 -0.78
C ILE A 111 0.52 -21.33 -2.14
N VAL A 112 1.74 -20.85 -2.38
CA VAL A 112 2.14 -20.20 -3.64
C VAL A 112 2.60 -21.25 -4.64
N ARG A 113 2.18 -21.13 -5.91
CA ARG A 113 2.55 -22.03 -7.02
C ARG A 113 4.04 -22.33 -7.07
N GLU A 114 4.44 -23.54 -7.44
CA GLU A 114 5.84 -23.97 -7.41
C GLU A 114 6.78 -23.17 -8.33
N ASP A 115 6.25 -22.64 -9.44
CA ASP A 115 6.97 -21.87 -10.45
C ASP A 115 7.20 -20.39 -10.08
N PHE A 116 6.69 -19.92 -8.94
CA PHE A 116 7.12 -18.65 -8.37
C PHE A 116 8.49 -18.78 -7.70
N GLY A 117 9.42 -17.91 -8.11
CA GLY A 117 10.77 -17.87 -7.57
C GLY A 117 11.36 -16.47 -7.54
N PHE A 118 12.49 -16.35 -6.84
CA PHE A 118 13.29 -15.13 -6.76
C PHE A 118 14.77 -15.51 -6.72
N LYS A 119 15.58 -14.92 -7.58
CA LYS A 119 17.03 -15.14 -7.67
C LYS A 119 17.72 -13.88 -8.16
N ASP A 120 18.83 -13.50 -7.51
CA ASP A 120 19.72 -12.41 -7.92
C ASP A 120 19.01 -11.07 -8.22
N GLY A 121 17.99 -10.73 -7.43
CA GLY A 121 17.26 -9.46 -7.57
C GLY A 121 16.04 -9.53 -8.50
N LEU A 122 15.82 -10.65 -9.19
CA LEU A 122 14.73 -10.83 -10.15
C LEU A 122 13.76 -11.91 -9.68
N PHE A 123 12.47 -11.65 -9.86
CA PHE A 123 11.44 -12.68 -9.71
C PHE A 123 11.35 -13.53 -10.99
N THR A 124 10.65 -14.66 -10.93
CA THR A 124 10.32 -15.44 -12.14
C THR A 124 9.44 -14.61 -13.08
N GLY A 125 9.63 -14.80 -14.39
CA GLY A 125 8.89 -14.11 -15.44
C GLY A 125 9.50 -12.78 -15.94
N TYR A 126 10.71 -12.41 -15.53
CA TYR A 126 11.36 -11.19 -16.03
C TYR A 126 11.77 -11.30 -17.50
N ASP A 127 11.34 -10.35 -18.34
CA ASP A 127 11.85 -10.17 -19.70
C ASP A 127 12.85 -8.99 -19.74
N PRO A 128 14.14 -9.24 -20.04
CA PRO A 128 15.16 -8.19 -20.09
C PRO A 128 14.99 -7.22 -21.28
N LYS A 129 14.28 -7.60 -22.34
CA LYS A 129 14.08 -6.74 -23.53
C LYS A 129 13.05 -5.66 -23.24
N THR A 130 11.91 -6.06 -22.69
CA THR A 130 10.81 -5.14 -22.36
C THR A 130 10.95 -4.54 -20.96
N LYS A 131 11.80 -5.13 -20.11
CA LYS A 131 11.96 -4.81 -18.67
C LYS A 131 10.65 -4.96 -17.90
N THR A 132 9.80 -5.90 -18.30
CA THR A 132 8.53 -6.23 -17.65
C THR A 132 8.56 -7.63 -17.04
N TYR A 133 7.54 -7.95 -16.25
CA TYR A 133 7.32 -9.29 -15.72
C TYR A 133 6.06 -9.91 -16.32
N ASP A 134 6.16 -11.17 -16.73
CA ASP A 134 5.00 -12.07 -16.75
C ASP A 134 4.74 -12.55 -15.32
N THR A 135 3.61 -12.11 -14.76
CA THR A 135 3.24 -12.41 -13.38
C THR A 135 2.34 -13.64 -13.24
N THR A 136 2.18 -14.44 -14.30
CA THR A 136 1.32 -15.63 -14.30
C THR A 136 1.68 -16.62 -13.19
N THR A 137 2.96 -16.72 -12.85
CA THR A 137 3.44 -17.61 -11.79
C THR A 137 3.23 -17.04 -10.37
N TRP A 138 2.92 -15.74 -10.24
CA TRP A 138 2.80 -15.03 -8.96
C TRP A 138 1.40 -15.20 -8.35
N ASP A 139 0.92 -16.43 -8.32
CA ASP A 139 -0.42 -16.77 -7.84
C ASP A 139 -0.36 -17.92 -6.83
N TYR A 140 -1.50 -18.20 -6.21
CA TYR A 140 -1.67 -19.33 -5.32
C TYR A 140 -1.89 -20.62 -6.11
N GLU A 141 -1.49 -21.73 -5.50
CA GLU A 141 -1.86 -23.04 -6.01
C GLU A 141 -3.36 -23.27 -5.77
N ILE A 142 -4.13 -23.52 -6.83
CA ILE A 142 -5.58 -23.72 -6.74
C ILE A 142 -5.89 -25.20 -6.48
N ASP A 143 -6.74 -25.48 -5.50
CA ASP A 143 -7.30 -26.81 -5.30
C ASP A 143 -8.34 -27.10 -6.40
N PRO A 144 -8.10 -28.09 -7.29
CA PRO A 144 -9.03 -28.39 -8.38
C PRO A 144 -10.40 -28.86 -7.90
N ARG A 145 -10.53 -29.34 -6.66
CA ARG A 145 -11.81 -29.81 -6.10
C ARG A 145 -12.70 -28.65 -5.68
N THR A 146 -12.11 -27.55 -5.21
CA THR A 146 -12.86 -26.42 -4.64
C THR A 146 -12.82 -25.17 -5.52
N GLY A 147 -11.82 -25.06 -6.41
CA GLY A 147 -11.57 -23.87 -7.21
C GLY A 147 -10.98 -22.70 -6.42
N TYR A 148 -10.52 -22.93 -5.18
CA TYR A 148 -9.92 -21.91 -4.31
C TYR A 148 -8.44 -22.21 -4.01
N PRO A 149 -7.66 -21.21 -3.58
CA PRO A 149 -6.28 -21.41 -3.13
C PRO A 149 -6.15 -22.48 -2.05
N ARG A 150 -5.16 -23.37 -2.20
CA ARG A 150 -4.73 -24.30 -1.15
C ARG A 150 -4.13 -23.52 0.01
N MET A 151 -4.34 -24.02 1.22
CA MET A 151 -3.83 -23.42 2.45
C MET A 151 -3.25 -24.48 3.38
N ASP A 152 -2.21 -24.11 4.12
CA ASP A 152 -1.69 -24.86 5.26
C ASP A 152 -1.74 -23.99 6.53
N THR A 153 -2.74 -24.24 7.37
CA THR A 153 -2.95 -23.51 8.63
C THR A 153 -1.93 -23.87 9.72
N SER A 154 -1.14 -24.94 9.54
CA SER A 154 -0.01 -25.25 10.42
C SER A 154 1.20 -24.35 10.16
N LEU A 155 1.21 -23.65 9.01
CA LEU A 155 2.28 -22.76 8.56
C LEU A 155 3.63 -23.48 8.34
N LYS A 156 3.62 -24.81 8.15
CA LYS A 156 4.84 -25.63 7.97
C LYS A 156 5.19 -25.86 6.51
N HIS A 157 4.22 -25.74 5.60
CA HIS A 157 4.43 -25.96 4.18
C HIS A 157 5.50 -24.99 3.65
N PRO A 158 6.54 -25.46 2.94
CA PRO A 158 7.67 -24.61 2.53
C PRO A 158 7.24 -23.49 1.57
N ARG A 159 6.11 -23.67 0.88
CA ARG A 159 5.52 -22.71 -0.06
C ARG A 159 4.36 -21.91 0.53
N CYS A 160 4.05 -22.04 1.81
CA CYS A 160 3.10 -21.09 2.41
C CYS A 160 3.70 -19.68 2.36
N VAL A 161 2.87 -18.66 2.19
CA VAL A 161 3.31 -17.26 2.05
C VAL A 161 4.26 -16.85 3.19
N LEU A 162 4.01 -17.29 4.43
CA LEU A 162 4.89 -16.96 5.57
C LEU A 162 6.32 -17.50 5.39
N ASN A 163 6.48 -18.73 4.92
CA ASN A 163 7.81 -19.34 4.77
C ASN A 163 8.56 -18.76 3.57
N ILE A 164 7.85 -18.41 2.50
CA ILE A 164 8.41 -17.64 1.38
C ILE A 164 8.86 -16.24 1.85
N LEU A 165 8.05 -15.59 2.70
CA LEU A 165 8.37 -14.28 3.28
C LEU A 165 9.63 -14.35 4.13
N LYS A 166 9.74 -15.34 5.04
CA LYS A 166 10.95 -15.60 5.84
C LYS A 166 12.19 -15.75 4.96
N LYS A 167 12.12 -16.59 3.92
CA LYS A 167 13.22 -16.77 2.96
C LYS A 167 13.55 -15.49 2.19
N HIS A 168 12.56 -14.69 1.82
CA HIS A 168 12.79 -13.46 1.06
C HIS A 168 13.53 -12.41 1.88
N TYR A 169 13.15 -12.25 3.16
CA TYR A 169 13.68 -11.21 4.04
C TYR A 169 14.92 -11.61 4.85
N SER A 170 15.29 -12.90 4.90
CA SER A 170 16.50 -13.37 5.62
C SER A 170 17.81 -12.72 5.19
N ARG A 171 17.84 -12.10 4.00
CA ARG A 171 19.01 -11.40 3.44
C ARG A 171 19.22 -10.01 4.06
N TYR A 172 18.23 -9.46 4.75
CA TYR A 172 18.30 -8.13 5.38
C TYR A 172 18.78 -8.26 6.83
N THR A 173 20.02 -8.72 7.02
CA THR A 173 20.65 -8.76 8.35
C THR A 173 20.98 -7.35 8.84
N PRO A 174 21.18 -7.12 10.16
CA PRO A 174 21.56 -5.81 10.68
C PRO A 174 22.81 -5.21 9.99
N GLU A 175 23.78 -6.04 9.60
CA GLU A 175 24.99 -5.62 8.87
C GLU A 175 24.66 -5.16 7.44
N VAL A 176 23.77 -5.88 6.75
CA VAL A 176 23.29 -5.49 5.41
C VAL A 176 22.49 -4.19 5.51
N VAL A 177 21.66 -4.06 6.54
CA VAL A 177 20.90 -2.83 6.81
C VAL A 177 21.86 -1.67 7.04
N GLU A 178 22.86 -1.78 7.91
CA GLU A 178 23.85 -0.72 8.14
C GLU A 178 24.58 -0.35 6.85
N LYS A 179 25.08 -1.34 6.10
CA LYS A 179 25.77 -1.13 4.82
C LYS A 179 24.92 -0.38 3.80
N ILE A 180 23.62 -0.70 3.70
CA ILE A 180 22.73 -0.08 2.71
C ILE A 180 22.17 1.24 3.21
N THR A 181 21.82 1.35 4.49
CA THR A 181 21.07 2.50 4.99
C THR A 181 21.96 3.58 5.58
N GLY A 182 23.18 3.24 5.98
CA GLY A 182 24.07 4.09 6.78
C GLY A 182 23.62 4.25 8.23
N VAL A 183 22.51 3.63 8.65
CA VAL A 183 22.10 3.63 10.06
C VAL A 183 22.99 2.65 10.83
N PRO A 184 23.69 3.09 11.90
CA PRO A 184 24.52 2.21 12.69
C PRO A 184 23.75 0.99 13.20
N LYS A 185 24.37 -0.19 13.16
CA LYS A 185 23.74 -1.46 13.53
C LYS A 185 23.08 -1.40 14.91
N GLU A 186 23.74 -0.82 15.91
CA GLU A 186 23.23 -0.71 17.28
C GLU A 186 21.97 0.17 17.33
N ARG A 187 21.94 1.24 16.53
CA ARG A 187 20.77 2.11 16.43
C ARG A 187 19.60 1.39 15.76
N PHE A 188 19.88 0.64 14.71
CA PHE A 188 18.86 -0.19 14.05
C PHE A 188 18.30 -1.25 15.01
N LEU A 189 19.15 -1.97 15.75
CA LEU A 189 18.72 -2.99 16.73
C LEU A 189 17.88 -2.38 17.85
N GLN A 190 18.25 -1.20 18.36
CA GLN A 190 17.44 -0.47 19.34
C GLN A 190 16.02 -0.19 18.82
N ILE A 191 15.90 0.23 17.56
CA ILE A 191 14.59 0.47 16.91
C ILE A 191 13.84 -0.86 16.72
N ALA A 192 14.53 -1.90 16.26
CA ALA A 192 13.96 -3.22 16.02
C ALA A 192 13.39 -3.84 17.30
N GLU A 193 14.05 -3.64 18.44
CA GLU A 193 13.56 -4.05 19.76
C GLU A 193 12.27 -3.31 20.16
N GLU A 194 12.18 -2.00 19.94
CA GLU A 194 10.95 -1.24 20.22
C GLU A 194 9.79 -1.69 19.32
N VAL A 195 10.05 -1.88 18.03
CA VAL A 195 9.07 -2.39 17.07
C VAL A 195 8.60 -3.79 17.45
N ALA A 196 9.52 -4.68 17.85
CA ALA A 196 9.21 -6.04 18.28
C ALA A 196 8.34 -6.11 19.54
N LYS A 197 8.38 -5.10 20.42
CA LYS A 197 7.48 -5.01 21.59
C LYS A 197 6.01 -4.82 21.20
N CYS A 198 5.74 -4.38 19.96
CA CYS A 198 4.38 -4.25 19.41
C CYS A 198 3.90 -5.51 18.71
N GLY A 199 4.65 -6.62 18.77
CA GLY A 199 4.26 -7.94 18.24
C GLY A 199 3.31 -8.72 19.14
N THR A 200 2.40 -8.04 19.85
CA THR A 200 1.52 -8.63 20.87
C THR A 200 0.18 -7.90 20.89
N PRO A 201 -0.94 -8.57 21.22
CA PRO A 201 -2.25 -7.92 21.32
C PRO A 201 -2.33 -6.80 22.37
N LYS A 202 -1.32 -6.67 23.24
CA LYS A 202 -1.28 -5.67 24.33
C LYS A 202 -0.64 -4.35 23.95
N LYS A 203 0.14 -4.32 22.86
CA LYS A 203 0.88 -3.12 22.43
C LYS A 203 0.72 -2.93 20.95
N ASN A 204 0.42 -1.71 20.54
CA ASN A 204 0.23 -1.37 19.13
C ASN A 204 1.30 -0.37 18.66
N MET A 205 1.55 -0.36 17.35
CA MET A 205 2.38 0.63 16.69
C MET A 205 1.58 1.27 15.56
N THR A 206 1.70 2.57 15.40
CA THR A 206 1.20 3.28 14.22
C THR A 206 2.36 3.80 13.38
N ILE A 207 2.24 3.70 12.05
CA ILE A 207 3.22 4.27 11.12
C ILE A 207 2.65 5.55 10.52
N LEU A 208 3.38 6.66 10.65
CA LEU A 208 3.05 7.95 10.05
C LEU A 208 4.02 8.22 8.88
N TYR A 209 3.48 8.30 7.67
CA TYR A 209 4.28 8.57 6.47
C TYR A 209 3.52 9.45 5.47
N ALA A 210 4.26 10.07 4.55
CA ALA A 210 3.71 10.82 3.42
C ALA A 210 4.65 10.70 2.21
N LEU A 211 5.16 11.84 1.71
CA LEU A 211 5.88 11.91 0.44
C LEU A 211 7.25 11.23 0.44
N GLY A 212 7.90 11.13 1.60
CA GLY A 212 9.23 10.52 1.71
C GLY A 212 9.28 9.07 1.25
N TRP A 213 8.13 8.39 1.23
CA TRP A 213 7.99 7.03 0.69
C TRP A 213 7.34 6.94 -0.69
N THR A 214 6.60 7.96 -1.14
CA THR A 214 5.80 7.84 -2.37
C THR A 214 6.53 8.28 -3.63
N HIS A 215 7.51 9.17 -3.53
CA HIS A 215 8.21 9.75 -4.70
C HIS A 215 9.48 8.99 -5.07
N HIS A 216 9.34 7.67 -5.23
CA HIS A 216 10.39 6.77 -5.70
C HIS A 216 9.83 5.82 -6.75
N SER A 217 10.66 5.36 -7.69
CA SER A 217 10.26 4.36 -8.69
C SER A 217 9.74 3.06 -8.05
N TYR A 218 10.16 2.77 -6.82
CA TYR A 218 9.74 1.64 -6.00
C TYR A 218 8.91 2.05 -4.77
N GLY A 219 8.35 3.26 -4.72
CA GLY A 219 7.58 3.75 -3.56
C GLY A 219 6.38 2.87 -3.20
N THR A 220 5.79 2.20 -4.20
CA THR A 220 4.76 1.18 -3.99
C THR A 220 5.27 0.02 -3.13
N GLN A 221 6.46 -0.48 -3.44
CA GLN A 221 7.06 -1.61 -2.73
C GLN A 221 7.50 -1.21 -1.32
N LEU A 222 8.00 0.02 -1.16
CA LEU A 222 8.34 0.58 0.14
C LEU A 222 7.12 0.54 1.09
N ILE A 223 5.99 1.11 0.65
CA ILE A 223 4.77 1.13 1.45
C ILE A 223 4.25 -0.30 1.68
N ARG A 224 4.40 -1.21 0.71
CA ARG A 224 4.07 -2.64 0.88
C ARG A 224 4.89 -3.28 1.99
N THR A 225 6.19 -3.00 2.08
CA THR A 225 7.06 -3.48 3.16
C THR A 225 6.56 -3.01 4.53
N ALA A 226 6.20 -1.73 4.67
CA ALA A 226 5.60 -1.22 5.91
C ALA A 226 4.26 -1.89 6.26
N CYS A 227 3.42 -2.15 5.25
CA CYS A 227 2.14 -2.86 5.44
C CYS A 227 2.35 -4.30 5.91
N ILE A 228 3.34 -5.01 5.34
CA ILE A 228 3.71 -6.38 5.76
C ILE A 228 4.15 -6.36 7.23
N LEU A 229 5.00 -5.41 7.63
CA LEU A 229 5.43 -5.28 9.02
C LEU A 229 4.22 -5.08 9.96
N GLN A 230 3.29 -4.18 9.63
CA GLN A 230 2.08 -3.97 10.45
C GLN A 230 1.16 -5.19 10.52
N LEU A 231 1.07 -6.00 9.45
CA LEU A 231 0.32 -7.26 9.47
C LEU A 231 0.99 -8.32 10.35
N LEU A 232 2.32 -8.43 10.31
CA LEU A 232 3.07 -9.34 11.19
C LEU A 232 2.88 -8.96 12.67
N LEU A 233 2.91 -7.66 12.96
CA LEU A 233 2.73 -7.16 14.31
C LEU A 233 1.25 -7.16 14.77
N GLY A 234 0.29 -7.47 13.91
CA GLY A 234 -1.14 -7.48 14.25
C GLY A 234 -1.73 -6.08 14.51
N ASN A 235 -1.15 -5.05 13.90
CA ASN A 235 -1.50 -3.64 14.17
C ASN A 235 -2.54 -3.06 13.22
N ILE A 236 -3.05 -3.82 12.23
CA ILE A 236 -4.08 -3.34 11.31
C ILE A 236 -5.48 -3.61 11.88
N GLY A 237 -6.30 -2.57 11.96
CA GLY A 237 -7.69 -2.66 12.45
C GLY A 237 -7.86 -2.46 13.96
N VAL A 238 -6.80 -2.03 14.67
CA VAL A 238 -6.84 -1.77 16.12
C VAL A 238 -6.64 -0.27 16.43
N PRO A 239 -7.19 0.24 17.55
CA PRO A 239 -6.93 1.60 18.02
C PRO A 239 -5.44 1.84 18.24
N GLY A 240 -4.91 2.99 17.84
CA GLY A 240 -3.50 3.35 18.01
C GLY A 240 -2.53 2.62 17.07
N GLY A 241 -3.07 1.77 16.18
CA GLY A 241 -2.30 1.02 15.20
C GLY A 241 -2.32 1.64 13.80
N GLY A 242 -2.31 0.78 12.79
CA GLY A 242 -2.60 1.14 11.41
C GLY A 242 -1.43 1.70 10.60
N ILE A 243 -1.73 1.95 9.32
CA ILE A 243 -0.87 2.66 8.39
C ILE A 243 -1.48 4.04 8.18
N ASN A 244 -0.99 5.03 8.92
CA ASN A 244 -1.43 6.41 8.81
C ASN A 244 -0.72 7.11 7.65
N ALA A 245 -1.22 6.86 6.44
CA ALA A 245 -0.82 7.57 5.23
C ALA A 245 -1.35 9.01 5.28
N LEU A 246 -0.48 9.96 5.63
CA LEU A 246 -0.88 11.35 5.87
C LEU A 246 -1.05 12.09 4.54
N ARG A 247 -2.23 12.67 4.33
CA ARG A 247 -2.61 13.29 3.05
C ARG A 247 -2.12 14.73 3.00
N GLY A 248 -1.76 15.19 1.80
CA GLY A 248 -1.23 16.53 1.56
C GLY A 248 -2.33 17.58 1.53
N HIS A 249 -2.75 18.00 0.33
CA HIS A 249 -3.81 19.00 0.17
C HIS A 249 -5.09 18.63 0.93
N ALA A 250 -5.77 19.66 1.44
CA ALA A 250 -6.95 19.53 2.30
C ALA A 250 -8.02 18.57 1.75
N ASN A 251 -8.21 18.55 0.43
CA ASN A 251 -9.19 17.67 -0.24
C ASN A 251 -8.58 16.69 -1.25
N VAL A 252 -7.29 16.34 -1.13
CA VAL A 252 -6.70 15.34 -2.05
C VAL A 252 -7.40 13.98 -1.95
N GLN A 253 -7.93 13.64 -0.76
CA GLN A 253 -8.74 12.45 -0.56
C GLN A 253 -10.05 12.53 -1.35
N GLY A 254 -10.85 13.58 -1.17
CA GLY A 254 -12.12 13.74 -1.90
C GLY A 254 -11.92 13.87 -3.41
N MET A 255 -10.86 14.56 -3.85
CA MET A 255 -10.49 14.61 -5.27
C MET A 255 -10.16 13.20 -5.81
N THR A 256 -9.45 12.38 -5.03
CA THR A 256 -9.18 10.98 -5.42
C THR A 256 -10.46 10.15 -5.42
N ASP A 257 -11.36 10.35 -4.46
CA ASP A 257 -12.65 9.67 -4.35
C ASP A 257 -13.57 10.01 -5.53
N LEU A 258 -13.50 11.25 -6.03
CA LEU A 258 -14.27 11.77 -7.16
C LEU A 258 -13.52 11.72 -8.49
N ALA A 259 -12.51 10.85 -8.60
CA ALA A 259 -11.78 10.61 -9.85
C ALA A 259 -11.08 11.82 -10.48
N GLY A 260 -10.47 12.68 -9.66
CA GLY A 260 -9.47 13.65 -10.11
C GLY A 260 -8.17 13.04 -10.65
N GLN A 261 -8.16 11.72 -10.93
CA GLN A 261 -7.11 10.99 -11.62
C GLN A 261 -7.77 10.15 -12.71
N ASN A 262 -7.23 10.16 -13.93
CA ASN A 262 -7.71 9.40 -15.08
C ASN A 262 -7.63 7.84 -14.93
N LYS A 263 -7.24 7.30 -13.77
CA LYS A 263 -7.18 5.84 -13.50
C LYS A 263 -8.51 5.23 -13.10
N ASN A 264 -9.41 6.04 -12.56
CA ASN A 264 -10.67 5.58 -11.97
C ASN A 264 -11.79 6.52 -12.42
N LEU A 265 -13.01 6.05 -12.29
CA LEU A 265 -14.22 6.87 -12.22
C LEU A 265 -14.57 7.11 -10.74
N PRO A 266 -15.51 8.02 -10.43
CA PRO A 266 -15.89 8.32 -9.04
C PRO A 266 -16.20 7.05 -8.25
N THR A 267 -15.88 7.06 -6.96
CA THR A 267 -16.01 5.91 -6.05
C THR A 267 -15.13 4.70 -6.40
N TYR A 268 -13.99 4.95 -7.06
CA TYR A 268 -12.95 3.95 -7.35
C TYR A 268 -13.35 2.86 -8.35
N ILE A 269 -14.51 2.96 -8.98
CA ILE A 269 -14.88 2.07 -10.10
C ILE A 269 -13.95 2.35 -11.28
N LYS A 270 -13.78 1.37 -12.17
CA LYS A 270 -12.81 1.44 -13.25
C LYS A 270 -13.45 2.01 -14.51
N PRO A 271 -12.73 2.88 -15.25
CA PRO A 271 -13.19 3.24 -16.58
C PRO A 271 -13.28 1.98 -17.46
N PRO A 272 -14.19 1.99 -18.45
CA PRO A 272 -14.21 0.95 -19.45
C PRO A 272 -12.92 0.97 -20.27
N LYS A 273 -12.71 -0.09 -21.05
CA LYS A 273 -11.54 -0.23 -21.92
C LYS A 273 -12.03 -0.49 -23.33
N PRO A 274 -11.19 -0.28 -24.36
CA PRO A 274 -11.57 -0.57 -25.74
C PRO A 274 -12.08 -2.00 -25.94
N GLU A 275 -11.56 -2.99 -25.21
CA GLU A 275 -12.05 -4.37 -25.33
C GLU A 275 -13.41 -4.66 -24.64
N HIS A 276 -13.94 -3.73 -23.84
CA HIS A 276 -15.28 -3.86 -23.24
C HIS A 276 -16.29 -3.12 -24.13
N GLN A 277 -16.82 -3.82 -25.14
CA GLN A 277 -17.76 -3.23 -26.09
C GLN A 277 -19.15 -3.08 -25.49
N THR A 278 -19.54 -3.96 -24.57
CA THR A 278 -20.84 -3.90 -23.87
C THR A 278 -20.69 -3.62 -22.37
N LEU A 279 -21.77 -3.16 -21.73
CA LEU A 279 -21.81 -3.01 -20.27
C LEU A 279 -21.54 -4.36 -19.58
N ASP A 280 -22.15 -5.44 -20.07
CA ASP A 280 -22.00 -6.77 -19.47
C ASP A 280 -20.55 -7.27 -19.50
N GLU A 281 -19.84 -7.10 -20.62
CA GLU A 281 -18.40 -7.41 -20.71
C GLU A 281 -17.59 -6.64 -19.67
N HIS A 282 -17.87 -5.34 -19.52
CA HIS A 282 -17.21 -4.52 -18.50
C HIS A 282 -17.48 -5.02 -17.09
N LEU A 283 -18.75 -5.27 -16.77
CA LEU A 283 -19.16 -5.73 -15.46
C LEU A 283 -18.54 -7.08 -15.11
N ARG A 284 -18.52 -8.04 -16.06
CA ARG A 284 -17.86 -9.33 -15.89
C ARG A 284 -16.35 -9.18 -15.69
N ALA A 285 -15.70 -8.31 -16.45
CA ALA A 285 -14.26 -8.07 -16.35
C ALA A 285 -13.83 -7.36 -15.06
N LYS A 286 -14.71 -6.53 -14.46
CA LYS A 286 -14.37 -5.72 -13.27
C LYS A 286 -14.92 -6.26 -11.96
N THR A 287 -15.87 -7.18 -11.98
CA THR A 287 -16.40 -7.80 -10.77
C THR A 287 -15.46 -8.90 -10.28
N PRO A 288 -14.73 -8.71 -9.17
CA PRO A 288 -13.77 -9.71 -8.71
C PRO A 288 -14.47 -10.95 -8.16
N LYS A 289 -13.84 -12.11 -8.36
CA LYS A 289 -14.26 -13.37 -7.75
C LYS A 289 -13.79 -13.44 -6.29
N LYS A 290 -14.47 -14.26 -5.49
CA LYS A 290 -14.04 -14.53 -4.11
C LYS A 290 -12.70 -15.28 -4.11
N LEU A 291 -11.79 -14.85 -3.24
CA LEU A 291 -10.53 -15.57 -3.01
C LEU A 291 -10.72 -16.80 -2.11
N HIS A 292 -11.74 -16.82 -1.26
CA HIS A 292 -12.08 -17.92 -0.36
C HIS A 292 -13.60 -18.00 -0.17
N PRO A 293 -14.22 -19.18 0.07
CA PRO A 293 -15.69 -19.31 0.21
C PRO A 293 -16.33 -18.34 1.21
N THR A 294 -15.66 -18.14 2.35
CA THR A 294 -16.11 -17.27 3.45
C THR A 294 -15.80 -15.79 3.23
N SER A 295 -15.11 -15.42 2.14
CA SER A 295 -14.83 -14.01 1.85
C SER A 295 -16.11 -13.23 1.59
N MET A 296 -16.28 -12.10 2.29
CA MET A 296 -17.36 -11.15 2.02
C MET A 296 -17.31 -10.65 0.57
N ASN A 297 -16.11 -10.34 0.06
CA ASN A 297 -15.85 -9.81 -1.28
C ASN A 297 -16.85 -8.70 -1.67
N TYR A 298 -16.83 -7.58 -0.94
CA TYR A 298 -17.83 -6.52 -1.12
C TYR A 298 -17.87 -5.94 -2.54
N TRP A 299 -16.74 -5.98 -3.25
CA TRP A 299 -16.64 -5.61 -4.66
C TRP A 299 -17.44 -6.52 -5.61
N ALA A 300 -17.97 -7.65 -5.17
CA ALA A 300 -18.99 -8.39 -5.93
C ALA A 300 -20.24 -7.54 -6.23
N ASN A 301 -20.46 -6.45 -5.50
CA ASN A 301 -21.51 -5.46 -5.78
C ASN A 301 -21.14 -4.43 -6.86
N TYR A 302 -20.00 -4.56 -7.53
CA TYR A 302 -19.55 -3.63 -8.58
C TYR A 302 -20.63 -3.27 -9.61
N PRO A 303 -21.47 -4.21 -10.12
CA PRO A 303 -22.56 -3.87 -11.03
C PRO A 303 -23.54 -2.83 -10.50
N LYS A 304 -23.87 -2.90 -9.20
CA LYS A 304 -24.78 -1.94 -8.55
C LYS A 304 -24.16 -0.54 -8.57
N PHE A 305 -22.90 -0.44 -8.16
CA PHE A 305 -22.20 0.85 -8.10
C PHE A 305 -22.05 1.47 -9.49
N PHE A 306 -21.69 0.66 -10.49
CA PHE A 306 -21.46 1.14 -11.84
C PHE A 306 -22.75 1.60 -12.54
N ILE A 307 -23.85 0.85 -12.41
CA ILE A 307 -25.15 1.25 -12.97
C ILE A 307 -25.69 2.50 -12.25
N SER A 308 -25.54 2.59 -10.92
CA SER A 308 -25.90 3.81 -10.18
C SER A 308 -25.08 5.02 -10.63
N PHE A 309 -23.79 4.84 -10.93
CA PHE A 309 -22.95 5.89 -11.49
C PHE A 309 -23.46 6.34 -12.86
N LEU A 310 -23.76 5.42 -13.78
CA LEU A 310 -24.31 5.77 -15.11
C LEU A 310 -25.62 6.55 -15.01
N LYS A 311 -26.53 6.12 -14.13
CA LYS A 311 -27.78 6.86 -13.86
C LYS A 311 -27.54 8.23 -13.26
N CYS A 312 -26.54 8.39 -12.40
CA CYS A 312 -26.17 9.69 -11.84
C CYS A 312 -25.63 10.64 -12.93
N MET A 313 -24.90 10.11 -13.91
CA MET A 313 -24.34 10.91 -15.00
C MET A 313 -25.43 11.33 -16.00
N TRP A 314 -26.31 10.42 -16.38
CA TRP A 314 -27.18 10.60 -17.56
C TRP A 314 -28.69 10.68 -17.27
N GLY A 315 -29.10 10.49 -16.01
CA GLY A 315 -30.51 10.59 -15.60
C GLY A 315 -31.41 9.68 -16.45
N ASP A 316 -32.47 10.27 -17.02
CA ASP A 316 -33.47 9.56 -17.83
C ASP A 316 -32.91 8.96 -19.14
N ALA A 317 -31.73 9.39 -19.58
CA ALA A 317 -31.06 8.80 -20.75
C ALA A 317 -30.42 7.43 -20.44
N ALA A 318 -30.16 7.11 -19.16
CA ALA A 318 -29.62 5.82 -18.73
C ALA A 318 -30.74 4.79 -18.49
N ARG A 319 -31.11 4.04 -19.53
CA ARG A 319 -32.19 3.05 -19.49
C ARG A 319 -31.68 1.62 -19.69
N PRO A 320 -32.43 0.59 -19.25
CA PRO A 320 -32.00 -0.79 -19.45
C PRO A 320 -31.87 -1.22 -20.92
N ASP A 321 -32.64 -0.64 -21.84
CA ASP A 321 -32.66 -0.98 -23.27
C ASP A 321 -31.46 -0.41 -24.05
N ASN A 322 -30.69 0.50 -23.47
CA ASN A 322 -29.48 1.09 -24.05
C ASN A 322 -28.24 0.93 -23.18
N ASP A 323 -28.18 -0.15 -22.39
CA ASP A 323 -27.06 -0.43 -21.46
C ASP A 323 -26.77 0.75 -20.52
N PHE A 324 -27.82 1.47 -20.09
CA PHE A 324 -27.71 2.64 -19.23
C PHE A 324 -26.83 3.76 -19.82
N ALA A 325 -26.85 3.91 -21.16
CA ALA A 325 -26.01 4.84 -21.91
C ALA A 325 -24.49 4.63 -21.63
N TYR A 326 -24.10 3.37 -21.46
CA TYR A 326 -22.71 2.96 -21.27
C TYR A 326 -21.77 3.51 -22.35
N ASP A 327 -22.21 3.51 -23.61
CA ASP A 327 -21.40 3.94 -24.75
C ASP A 327 -21.11 5.44 -24.78
N TYR A 328 -21.72 6.25 -23.91
CA TYR A 328 -21.36 7.65 -23.74
C TYR A 328 -20.03 7.81 -22.98
N LEU A 329 -19.57 6.77 -22.28
CA LEU A 329 -18.28 6.79 -21.59
C LEU A 329 -17.13 6.62 -22.59
N TYR A 330 -16.12 7.48 -22.43
CA TYR A 330 -14.85 7.32 -23.12
C TYR A 330 -14.14 6.02 -22.69
N LYS A 331 -13.64 5.28 -23.69
CA LYS A 331 -12.89 4.01 -23.53
C LYS A 331 -11.41 4.29 -23.88
N PRO A 332 -10.55 4.68 -22.91
CA PRO A 332 -9.18 5.10 -23.18
C PRO A 332 -8.31 3.98 -23.76
N GLU A 333 -7.67 4.24 -24.90
CA GLU A 333 -6.58 3.42 -25.43
C GLU A 333 -5.25 3.69 -24.71
N GLY A 334 -4.36 2.69 -24.64
CA GLY A 334 -3.00 2.87 -24.12
C GLY A 334 -2.83 2.92 -22.60
N GLY A 335 -3.92 2.78 -21.83
CA GLY A 335 -3.86 2.69 -20.36
C GLY A 335 -3.68 4.03 -19.65
N TYR A 336 -3.05 4.02 -18.47
CA TYR A 336 -2.86 5.23 -17.66
C TYR A 336 -1.79 6.14 -18.28
N ASN A 337 -2.21 7.36 -18.68
CA ASN A 337 -1.26 8.44 -18.94
C ASN A 337 -0.75 9.00 -17.62
N SER A 338 0.52 8.70 -17.29
CA SER A 338 1.20 9.29 -16.14
C SER A 338 1.41 10.79 -16.33
N TRP A 339 1.64 11.48 -15.20
CA TRP A 339 2.03 12.88 -15.20
C TRP A 339 3.25 13.12 -16.10
N ASP A 340 4.28 12.29 -15.96
CA ASP A 340 5.51 12.35 -16.76
C ASP A 340 5.24 12.10 -18.25
N LYS A 341 4.37 11.13 -18.59
CA LYS A 341 3.99 10.88 -19.97
C LYS A 341 3.25 12.07 -20.58
N PHE A 342 2.35 12.70 -19.82
CA PHE A 342 1.63 13.89 -20.27
C PHE A 342 2.61 15.05 -20.58
N ILE A 343 3.62 15.25 -19.74
CA ILE A 343 4.67 16.27 -19.97
C ILE A 343 5.52 15.92 -21.19
N ASP A 344 5.92 14.66 -21.34
CA ASP A 344 6.69 14.19 -22.50
C ASP A 344 5.90 14.33 -23.81
N ASP A 345 4.61 14.01 -23.81
CA ASP A 345 3.74 14.20 -24.96
C ASP A 345 3.51 15.70 -25.27
N MET A 346 3.43 16.56 -24.25
CA MET A 346 3.38 18.03 -24.42
C MET A 346 4.68 18.56 -25.05
N TYR A 347 5.84 18.11 -24.56
CA TYR A 347 7.14 18.46 -25.13
C TYR A 347 7.28 18.02 -26.60
N LYS A 348 6.71 16.87 -26.96
CA LYS A 348 6.67 16.34 -28.33
C LYS A 348 5.62 16.99 -29.22
N GLY A 349 4.91 18.03 -28.76
CA GLY A 349 3.90 18.74 -29.54
C GLY A 349 2.64 17.94 -29.81
N LYS A 350 2.35 16.89 -29.03
CA LYS A 350 1.13 16.07 -29.17
C LYS A 350 -0.07 16.61 -28.38
N ILE A 351 0.13 17.65 -27.58
CA ILE A 351 -0.90 18.28 -26.77
C ILE A 351 -1.12 19.70 -27.31
N GLU A 352 -2.31 19.95 -27.86
CA GLU A 352 -2.68 21.26 -28.43
C GLU A 352 -3.03 22.30 -27.35
N GLY A 353 -3.49 21.86 -26.18
CA GLY A 353 -3.89 22.75 -25.09
C GLY A 353 -3.96 22.04 -23.74
N MET A 354 -3.79 22.82 -22.67
CA MET A 354 -3.84 22.35 -21.28
C MET A 354 -4.72 23.28 -20.45
N MET A 355 -5.63 22.70 -19.67
CA MET A 355 -6.39 23.41 -18.65
C MET A 355 -5.82 23.10 -17.26
N THR A 356 -5.43 24.14 -16.51
CA THR A 356 -4.98 24.01 -15.13
C THR A 356 -6.02 24.62 -14.18
N ALA A 357 -6.68 23.77 -13.39
CA ALA A 357 -7.62 24.23 -12.35
C ALA A 357 -7.00 24.03 -10.97
N ALA A 358 -6.72 25.14 -10.26
CA ALA A 358 -6.17 25.13 -8.90
C ALA A 358 -4.86 24.32 -8.73
N LEU A 359 -4.05 24.23 -9.78
CA LEU A 359 -2.74 23.60 -9.79
C LEU A 359 -1.71 24.54 -10.41
N ASN A 360 -0.61 24.79 -9.70
CA ASN A 360 0.54 25.49 -10.28
C ASN A 360 1.46 24.47 -10.97
N PHE A 361 1.18 24.21 -12.25
CA PHE A 361 1.92 23.22 -13.05
C PHE A 361 3.42 23.51 -13.11
N LEU A 362 3.82 24.78 -13.22
CA LEU A 362 5.22 25.20 -13.40
C LEU A 362 6.09 24.93 -12.17
N ASN A 363 5.51 25.02 -10.96
CA ASN A 363 6.28 24.86 -9.72
C ASN A 363 6.20 23.45 -9.11
N ASN A 364 5.21 22.65 -9.50
CA ASN A 364 4.94 21.34 -8.89
C ASN A 364 5.44 20.15 -9.72
N THR A 365 5.82 20.41 -10.97
CA THR A 365 6.28 19.39 -11.91
C THR A 365 7.80 19.22 -11.80
N PRO A 366 8.33 17.97 -11.78
CA PRO A 366 9.76 17.71 -11.71
C PRO A 366 10.57 18.19 -12.91
#